data_AF-I7A2A7-F1
#
_entry.id   AF-I7A2A7-F1
#
_cell.length_a   1.000
_cell.length_b   1.000
_cell.length_c   1.000
_cell.angle_alpha   90.00
_cell.angle_beta   90.00
_cell.angle_gamma   90.00
#
_symmetry.space_group_name_H-M   'P 1'
#
loop_
_entity.id
_entity.type
_entity.pdbx_description
1 polymer ?
#
loop_
_entity_poly.entity_id
_entity_poly.type
_entity_poly.pdbx_seq_one_letter_code
_entity_poly.pdbx_strand_id
1 'polypeptide(L)'
;MEEKLKILNNQLKDCKPVLKDFEDYYNLLNQKFDEFQKLVEYASELKKDEKEFENLYKRVAGKNASDLVDKLSRRGHALKKELGDAFENMGYRLLEQTRAGKRDDVYYGILRIFVANKKKFPDELVEAFKPIYTDEIFKVFIFSFLSGIIGKENRIENN
;
A
#
# COMPACT_ATOMS: atom_id res chain seq x y z
N MET A 1 -4.43 4.27 -22.83
CA MET A 1 -3.14 4.86 -22.37
C MET A 1 -2.52 5.72 -23.44
N GLU A 2 -2.31 5.20 -24.66
CA GLU A 2 -1.70 5.93 -25.77
C GLU A 2 -2.37 7.27 -26.10
N GLU A 3 -3.70 7.31 -26.10
CA GLU A 3 -4.45 8.54 -26.34
C GLU A 3 -4.18 9.62 -25.28
N LYS A 4 -4.18 9.26 -23.99
CA LYS A 4 -3.86 10.19 -22.90
C LYS A 4 -2.41 10.68 -22.97
N LEU A 5 -1.47 9.79 -23.31
CA LEU A 5 -0.07 10.20 -23.53
C LEU A 5 0.08 11.19 -24.69
N LYS A 6 -0.70 11.00 -25.77
CA LYS A 6 -0.75 11.93 -26.89
C LYS A 6 -1.28 13.31 -26.48
N ILE A 7 -2.31 13.36 -25.62
CA ILE A 7 -2.83 14.61 -25.06
C ILE A 7 -1.72 15.36 -24.30
N LEU A 8 -1.00 14.69 -23.41
CA LEU A 8 0.11 15.30 -22.66
C LEU A 8 1.22 15.82 -23.58
N ASN A 9 1.60 15.03 -24.59
CA ASN A 9 2.61 15.45 -25.56
C ASN A 9 2.18 16.69 -26.36
N ASN A 10 0.90 16.79 -26.71
CA ASN A 10 0.37 17.97 -27.40
C ASN A 10 0.38 19.20 -26.48
N GLN A 11 0.03 19.06 -25.20
CA GLN A 11 0.12 20.17 -24.24
C GLN A 11 1.53 20.74 -24.12
N LEU A 12 2.56 19.87 -24.15
CA LEU A 12 3.96 20.30 -24.13
C LEU A 12 4.36 21.02 -25.42
N LYS A 13 3.91 20.54 -26.58
CA LYS A 13 4.12 21.23 -27.87
C LYS A 13 3.47 22.61 -27.92
N ASP A 14 2.28 22.73 -27.33
CA ASP A 14 1.51 23.97 -27.27
C ASP A 14 1.93 24.87 -26.09
N CYS A 15 2.92 24.46 -25.28
CA CYS A 15 3.40 25.12 -24.07
C CYS A 15 2.28 25.44 -23.04
N LYS A 16 1.27 24.57 -22.95
CA LYS A 16 0.11 24.69 -22.04
C LYS A 16 -0.05 23.43 -21.18
N PRO A 17 0.91 23.10 -20.30
CA PRO A 17 0.79 21.92 -19.45
C PRO A 17 -0.33 22.11 -18.42
N VAL A 18 -1.18 21.09 -18.28
CA VAL A 18 -2.23 21.05 -17.26
C VAL A 18 -1.85 19.99 -16.23
N LEU A 19 -1.43 20.41 -15.03
CA LEU A 19 -0.95 19.50 -13.97
C LEU A 19 -1.91 18.32 -13.71
N LYS A 20 -3.21 18.60 -13.65
CA LYS A 20 -4.24 17.58 -13.40
C LYS A 20 -4.22 16.45 -14.44
N ASP A 21 -3.95 16.76 -15.70
CA ASP A 21 -3.90 15.72 -16.74
C ASP A 21 -2.68 14.80 -16.56
N PHE A 22 -1.56 15.34 -16.07
CA PHE A 22 -0.37 14.56 -15.70
C PHE A 22 -0.63 13.70 -14.47
N GLU A 23 -1.28 14.24 -13.44
CA GLU A 23 -1.70 13.50 -12.24
C GLU A 23 -2.66 12.35 -12.61
N ASP A 24 -3.65 12.62 -13.45
CA ASP A 24 -4.60 11.62 -13.93
C ASP A 24 -3.91 10.52 -14.74
N TYR A 25 -2.92 10.87 -15.57
CA TYR A 25 -2.14 9.88 -16.32
C TYR A 25 -1.22 9.06 -15.42
N TYR A 26 -0.58 9.69 -14.42
CA TYR A 26 0.23 9.01 -13.42
C TYR A 26 -0.61 8.01 -12.60
N ASN A 27 -1.79 8.42 -12.14
CA ASN A 27 -2.73 7.53 -11.44
C ASN A 27 -3.16 6.35 -12.31
N LEU A 28 -3.40 6.58 -13.61
CA LEU A 28 -3.71 5.50 -14.56
C LEU A 28 -2.55 4.52 -14.73
N LEU A 29 -1.31 5.00 -14.80
CA LEU A 29 -0.12 4.13 -14.88
C LEU A 29 -0.01 3.24 -13.64
N ASN A 30 -0.18 3.81 -12.45
CA ASN A 30 -0.13 3.05 -11.20
C ASN A 30 -1.25 1.99 -11.14
N GLN A 31 -2.47 2.34 -11.54
CA GLN A 31 -3.56 1.37 -11.61
C GLN A 31 -3.24 0.22 -12.58
N LYS A 32 -2.70 0.51 -13.75
CA LYS A 32 -2.33 -0.52 -14.73
C LYS A 32 -1.19 -1.40 -14.22
N PHE A 33 -0.28 -0.82 -13.46
CA PHE A 33 0.83 -1.55 -12.88
C PHE A 33 0.39 -2.42 -11.68
N ASP A 34 -0.60 -1.99 -10.88
CA ASP A 34 -1.29 -2.83 -9.88
C ASP A 34 -2.01 -4.03 -10.53
N GLU A 35 -2.74 -3.77 -11.63
CA GLU A 35 -3.41 -4.83 -12.40
C GLU A 35 -2.39 -5.85 -12.94
N PHE A 36 -1.26 -5.39 -13.47
CA PHE A 36 -0.19 -6.26 -13.93
C PHE A 36 0.43 -7.08 -12.80
N GLN A 37 0.65 -6.50 -11.62
CA GLN A 37 1.12 -7.25 -10.45
C GLN A 37 0.23 -8.44 -10.14
N LYS A 38 -1.09 -8.26 -10.11
CA LYS A 38 -2.06 -9.34 -9.84
C LYS A 38 -2.00 -10.45 -10.89
N LEU A 39 -1.82 -10.09 -12.16
CA LEU A 39 -1.68 -11.08 -13.24
C LEU A 39 -0.39 -11.90 -13.09
N VAL A 40 0.72 -11.26 -12.75
CA VAL A 40 2.00 -11.94 -12.55
C VAL A 40 1.98 -12.81 -11.29
N GLU A 41 1.35 -12.33 -10.21
CA GLU A 41 1.09 -13.14 -9.02
C GLU A 41 0.33 -14.41 -9.38
N TYR A 42 -0.81 -14.29 -10.05
CA TYR A 42 -1.62 -15.43 -10.46
C TYR A 42 -0.84 -16.39 -11.38
N ALA A 43 -0.07 -15.87 -12.32
CA ALA A 43 0.79 -16.68 -13.17
C ALA A 43 1.86 -17.45 -12.35
N SER A 44 2.46 -16.81 -11.34
CA SER A 44 3.43 -17.46 -10.45
C SER A 44 2.81 -18.57 -9.59
N GLU A 45 1.54 -18.42 -9.21
CA GLU A 45 0.80 -19.46 -8.47
C GLU A 45 0.40 -20.64 -9.38
N LEU A 46 0.09 -20.39 -10.64
CA LEU A 46 -0.21 -21.44 -11.63
C LEU A 46 1.05 -22.20 -12.05
N LYS A 47 2.19 -21.53 -12.11
CA LYS A 47 3.47 -22.06 -12.60
C LYS A 47 4.53 -22.07 -11.50
N LYS A 48 4.23 -22.69 -10.36
CA LYS A 48 5.11 -22.69 -9.17
C LYS A 48 6.53 -23.22 -9.41
N ASP A 49 6.70 -24.11 -10.39
CA ASP A 49 8.00 -24.71 -10.73
C ASP A 49 8.83 -23.81 -11.67
N GLU A 50 8.22 -22.79 -12.29
CA GLU A 50 8.88 -21.85 -13.20
C GLU A 50 9.33 -20.59 -12.43
N LYS A 51 10.58 -20.62 -11.94
CA LYS A 51 11.16 -19.53 -11.12
C LYS A 51 11.15 -18.16 -11.82
N GLU A 52 11.08 -18.13 -13.14
CA GLU A 52 10.99 -16.91 -13.94
C GLU A 52 9.76 -16.07 -13.58
N PHE A 53 8.60 -16.71 -13.34
CA PHE A 53 7.38 -16.02 -12.93
C PHE A 53 7.50 -15.46 -11.51
N GLU A 54 8.06 -16.24 -10.57
CA GLU A 54 8.33 -15.78 -9.21
C GLU A 54 9.29 -14.59 -9.21
N ASN A 55 10.36 -14.64 -10.00
CA ASN A 55 11.33 -13.55 -10.14
C ASN A 55 10.71 -12.30 -10.79
N LEU A 56 9.80 -12.48 -11.75
CA LEU A 56 9.04 -11.36 -12.30
C LEU A 56 8.12 -10.76 -11.25
N TYR A 57 7.41 -11.60 -10.47
CA TYR A 57 6.53 -11.13 -9.41
C TYR A 57 7.30 -10.29 -8.38
N LYS A 58 8.44 -10.78 -7.89
CA LYS A 58 9.31 -10.04 -6.95
C LYS A 58 9.71 -8.67 -7.49
N ARG A 59 10.10 -8.58 -8.77
CA ARG A 59 10.49 -7.31 -9.40
C ARG A 59 9.31 -6.34 -9.51
N VAL A 60 8.15 -6.83 -9.92
CA VAL A 60 6.94 -6.01 -10.09
C VAL A 60 6.45 -5.51 -8.72
N ALA A 61 6.29 -6.42 -7.75
CA ALA A 61 5.89 -6.11 -6.39
C ALA A 61 6.86 -5.15 -5.69
N GLY A 62 8.17 -5.32 -5.90
CA GLY A 62 9.18 -4.41 -5.39
C GLY A 62 9.05 -2.99 -5.95
N LYS A 63 8.72 -2.84 -7.24
CA LYS A 63 8.48 -1.53 -7.85
C LYS A 63 7.20 -0.86 -7.32
N ASN A 64 6.18 -1.64 -6.97
CA ASN A 64 4.93 -1.16 -6.37
C ASN A 64 5.01 -0.90 -4.87
N ALA A 65 6.11 -1.28 -4.20
CA ALA A 65 6.21 -1.16 -2.75
C ALA A 65 6.06 0.29 -2.26
N SER A 66 6.63 1.27 -2.97
CA SER A 66 6.50 2.69 -2.60
C SER A 66 5.04 3.16 -2.64
N ASP A 67 4.32 2.83 -3.70
CA ASP A 67 2.90 3.17 -3.84
C ASP A 67 2.06 2.51 -2.75
N LEU A 68 2.39 1.26 -2.39
CA LEU A 68 1.72 0.55 -1.30
C LEU A 68 1.98 1.21 0.06
N VAL A 69 3.20 1.70 0.33
CA VAL A 69 3.51 2.48 1.54
C VAL A 69 2.59 3.70 1.64
N ASP A 70 2.44 4.47 0.58
CA ASP A 70 1.59 5.66 0.56
C ASP A 70 0.12 5.31 0.74
N LYS A 71 -0.37 4.27 0.05
CA LYS A 71 -1.73 3.76 0.18
C LYS A 71 -2.02 3.32 1.62
N LEU A 72 -1.09 2.63 2.28
CA LEU A 72 -1.21 2.20 3.67
C LEU A 72 -1.25 3.36 4.66
N SER A 73 -0.39 4.37 4.49
CA SER A 73 -0.44 5.59 5.31
C SER A 73 -1.80 6.29 5.20
N ARG A 74 -2.25 6.54 3.96
CA ARG A 74 -3.56 7.15 3.71
C ARG A 74 -4.71 6.32 4.27
N ARG A 75 -4.63 4.98 4.14
CA ARG A 75 -5.63 4.05 4.70
C ARG A 75 -5.66 4.13 6.22
N GLY A 76 -4.50 4.18 6.87
CA GLY A 76 -4.39 4.38 8.32
C GLY A 76 -5.05 5.68 8.76
N HIS A 77 -4.73 6.79 8.11
CA HIS A 77 -5.35 8.09 8.39
C HIS A 77 -6.87 8.08 8.21
N ALA A 78 -7.37 7.48 7.12
CA ALA A 78 -8.80 7.40 6.85
C ALA A 78 -9.57 6.60 7.91
N LEU A 79 -8.93 5.59 8.49
CA LEU A 79 -9.54 4.73 9.51
C LEU A 79 -9.37 5.24 10.94
N LYS A 80 -8.52 6.26 11.15
CA LYS A 80 -8.19 6.79 12.48
C LYS A 80 -9.43 7.19 13.28
N LYS A 81 -10.40 7.86 12.67
CA LYS A 81 -11.61 8.31 13.38
C LYS A 81 -12.46 7.14 13.90
N GLU A 82 -12.43 6.01 13.22
CA GLU A 82 -13.31 4.87 13.51
C GLU A 82 -12.63 3.79 14.34
N LEU A 83 -11.31 3.62 14.17
CA LEU A 83 -10.54 2.53 14.76
C LEU A 83 -9.34 3.02 15.59
N GLY A 84 -9.06 4.33 15.61
CA GLY A 84 -7.90 4.93 16.27
C GLY A 84 -7.73 4.44 17.71
N ASP A 85 -8.75 4.58 18.55
CA ASP A 85 -8.71 4.16 19.95
C ASP A 85 -8.42 2.65 20.11
N ALA A 86 -8.99 1.82 19.23
CA ALA A 86 -8.75 0.38 19.25
C ALA A 86 -7.29 0.04 18.87
N PHE A 87 -6.71 0.80 17.92
CA PHE A 87 -5.32 0.70 17.55
C PHE A 87 -4.37 1.30 18.59
N GLU A 88 -4.72 2.39 19.27
CA GLU A 88 -3.91 2.97 20.34
C GLU A 88 -3.74 1.99 21.50
N ASN A 89 -4.83 1.31 21.90
CA ASN A 89 -4.81 0.29 22.95
C ASN A 89 -3.90 -0.91 22.63
N MET A 90 -3.72 -1.24 21.35
CA MET A 90 -2.86 -2.34 20.89
C MET A 90 -1.55 -1.86 20.24
N GLY A 91 -1.34 -0.54 20.16
CA GLY A 91 -0.39 0.08 19.26
C GLY A 91 1.06 -0.30 19.57
N TYR A 92 1.46 -0.18 20.83
CA TYR A 92 2.80 -0.57 21.29
C TYR A 92 3.08 -2.05 21.02
N ARG A 93 2.14 -2.94 21.31
CA ARG A 93 2.30 -4.37 21.05
C ARG A 93 2.46 -4.65 19.55
N LEU A 94 1.63 -4.04 18.70
CA LEU A 94 1.72 -4.20 17.25
C LEU A 94 3.07 -3.69 16.73
N LEU A 95 3.52 -2.52 17.16
CA LEU A 95 4.84 -1.97 16.80
C LEU A 95 5.98 -2.90 17.22
N GLU A 96 5.92 -3.48 18.41
CA GLU A 96 6.93 -4.43 18.91
C GLU A 96 6.95 -5.72 18.09
N GLN A 97 5.80 -6.31 17.80
CA GLN A 97 5.73 -7.53 16.98
C GLN A 97 6.20 -7.24 15.55
N THR A 98 5.84 -6.09 14.99
CA THR A 98 6.34 -5.63 13.68
C THR A 98 7.86 -5.50 13.70
N ARG A 99 8.43 -4.81 14.69
CA ARG A 99 9.89 -4.67 14.83
C ARG A 99 10.60 -6.03 14.90
N ALA A 100 10.00 -6.99 15.60
CA ALA A 100 10.48 -8.37 15.70
C ALA A 100 10.29 -9.22 14.43
N GLY A 101 9.62 -8.71 13.40
CA GLY A 101 9.35 -9.45 12.15
C GLY A 101 8.26 -10.52 12.29
N LYS A 102 7.47 -10.49 13.36
CA LYS A 102 6.44 -11.51 13.63
C LYS A 102 5.18 -11.26 12.80
N ARG A 103 5.29 -11.50 11.49
CA ARG A 103 4.28 -11.19 10.49
C ARG A 103 2.89 -11.73 10.82
N ASP A 104 2.80 -13.01 11.19
CA ASP A 104 1.51 -13.65 11.51
C ASP A 104 0.88 -13.06 12.77
N ASP A 105 1.67 -12.82 13.82
CA ASP A 105 1.18 -12.21 15.06
C ASP A 105 0.63 -10.79 14.81
N VAL A 106 1.31 -10.01 13.98
CA VAL A 106 0.86 -8.69 13.55
C VAL A 106 -0.42 -8.81 12.72
N TYR A 107 -0.47 -9.74 11.75
CA TYR A 107 -1.65 -9.98 10.92
C TYR A 107 -2.88 -10.26 11.77
N TYR A 108 -2.81 -11.25 12.67
CA TYR A 108 -3.93 -11.60 13.53
C TYR A 108 -4.27 -10.51 14.53
N GLY A 109 -3.28 -9.75 15.01
CA GLY A 109 -3.48 -8.60 15.88
C GLY A 109 -4.32 -7.52 15.20
N ILE A 110 -3.94 -7.12 13.98
CA ILE A 110 -4.68 -6.12 13.19
C ILE A 110 -6.05 -6.68 12.78
N LEU A 111 -6.12 -7.91 12.28
CA LEU A 111 -7.38 -8.55 11.85
C LEU A 111 -8.41 -8.59 12.98
N ARG A 112 -7.99 -8.89 14.21
CA ARG A 112 -8.87 -8.92 15.38
C ARG A 112 -9.51 -7.56 15.64
N ILE A 113 -8.78 -6.46 15.46
CA ILE A 113 -9.32 -5.10 15.60
C ILE A 113 -10.43 -4.86 14.56
N PHE A 114 -10.21 -5.22 13.30
CA PHE A 114 -11.22 -5.07 12.24
C PHE A 114 -12.46 -5.92 12.50
N VAL A 115 -12.28 -7.19 12.86
CA VAL A 115 -13.39 -8.12 13.15
C VAL A 115 -14.19 -7.64 14.36
N ALA A 116 -13.54 -7.23 15.45
CA ALA A 116 -14.22 -6.74 16.65
C ALA A 116 -15.07 -5.50 16.38
N ASN A 117 -14.64 -4.66 15.43
CA ASN A 117 -15.35 -3.46 15.02
C ASN A 117 -16.28 -3.66 13.79
N LYS A 118 -16.48 -4.91 13.34
CA LYS A 118 -17.31 -5.27 12.18
C LYS A 118 -16.92 -4.54 10.90
N LYS A 119 -15.62 -4.31 10.70
CA LYS A 119 -15.06 -3.65 9.51
C LYS A 119 -14.42 -4.68 8.57
N LYS A 120 -14.50 -4.43 7.26
CA LYS A 120 -13.78 -5.22 6.25
C LYS A 120 -12.28 -5.01 6.45
N PHE A 121 -11.50 -6.09 6.39
CA PHE A 121 -10.05 -6.00 6.36
C PHE A 121 -9.59 -5.35 5.03
N PRO A 122 -8.76 -4.28 5.06
CA PRO A 122 -8.36 -3.55 3.85
C PRO A 122 -7.51 -4.39 2.89
N ASP A 123 -7.78 -4.28 1.60
CA ASP A 123 -7.05 -5.03 0.57
C ASP A 123 -5.57 -4.60 0.51
N GLU A 124 -5.25 -3.35 0.86
CA GLU A 124 -3.86 -2.87 0.96
C GLU A 124 -3.09 -3.59 2.07
N LEU A 125 -3.75 -3.91 3.19
CA LEU A 125 -3.14 -4.70 4.25
C LEU A 125 -2.99 -6.16 3.80
N VAL A 126 -3.97 -6.72 3.09
CA VAL A 126 -3.83 -8.08 2.51
C VAL A 126 -2.56 -8.19 1.67
N GLU A 127 -2.31 -7.20 0.80
CA GLU A 127 -1.08 -7.14 0.00
C GLU A 127 0.17 -7.09 0.89
N ALA A 128 0.18 -6.19 1.88
CA ALA A 128 1.33 -5.96 2.76
C ALA A 128 1.79 -7.21 3.53
N PHE A 129 0.87 -8.15 3.80
CA PHE A 129 1.17 -9.38 4.52
C PHE A 129 1.65 -10.53 3.63
N LYS A 130 1.65 -10.41 2.30
CA LYS A 130 2.09 -11.51 1.42
C LYS A 130 3.56 -11.88 1.63
N PRO A 131 3.91 -13.18 1.62
CA PRO A 131 5.26 -13.66 1.92
C PRO A 131 6.31 -13.29 0.86
N ILE A 132 5.89 -12.72 -0.28
CA ILE A 132 6.78 -12.24 -1.34
C ILE A 132 7.69 -11.10 -0.88
N TYR A 133 7.23 -10.31 0.09
CA TYR A 133 7.96 -9.18 0.65
C TYR A 133 8.91 -9.65 1.75
N THR A 134 10.14 -9.11 1.77
CA THR A 134 11.08 -9.34 2.88
C THR A 134 10.55 -8.75 4.18
N ASP A 135 11.13 -9.16 5.30
CA ASP A 135 10.70 -8.67 6.61
C ASP A 135 10.96 -7.17 6.78
N GLU A 136 11.99 -6.62 6.15
CA GLU A 136 12.26 -5.18 6.14
C GLU A 136 11.15 -4.41 5.43
N ILE A 137 10.73 -4.89 4.26
CA ILE A 137 9.66 -4.24 3.49
C ILE A 137 8.32 -4.39 4.21
N PHE A 138 8.03 -5.57 4.74
CA PHE A 138 6.86 -5.80 5.60
C PHE A 138 6.83 -4.82 6.80
N LYS A 139 7.96 -4.63 7.49
CA LYS A 139 8.06 -3.66 8.60
C LYS A 139 7.70 -2.26 8.15
N VAL A 140 8.25 -1.81 7.02
CA VAL A 140 7.96 -0.49 6.45
C VAL A 140 6.47 -0.33 6.15
N PHE A 141 5.84 -1.34 5.55
CA PHE A 141 4.39 -1.32 5.27
C PHE A 141 3.57 -1.14 6.55
N ILE A 142 3.83 -1.95 7.56
CA ILE A 142 3.06 -1.88 8.80
C ILE A 142 3.34 -0.60 9.57
N PHE A 143 4.58 -0.12 9.63
CA PHE A 143 4.88 1.17 10.25
C PHE A 143 4.19 2.32 9.52
N SER A 144 4.13 2.30 8.19
CA SER A 144 3.38 3.30 7.41
C SER A 144 1.90 3.32 7.81
N PHE A 145 1.24 2.16 7.81
CA PHE A 145 -0.17 2.04 8.23
C PHE A 145 -0.39 2.49 9.69
N LEU A 146 0.43 1.98 10.62
CA LEU A 146 0.30 2.29 12.04
C LEU A 146 0.57 3.77 12.33
N SER A 147 1.51 4.41 11.62
CA SER A 147 1.75 5.85 11.75
C SER A 147 0.53 6.68 11.35
N GLY A 148 -0.23 6.25 10.33
CA GLY A 148 -1.43 6.95 9.90
C GLY A 148 -2.59 6.83 10.89
N ILE A 149 -2.72 5.67 11.54
CA ILE A 149 -3.87 5.35 12.41
C ILE A 149 -3.64 5.70 13.88
N ILE A 150 -2.40 5.64 14.38
CA ILE A 150 -2.01 5.95 15.77
C ILE A 150 -1.31 7.33 15.86
N GLY A 151 -0.69 7.80 14.77
CA GLY A 151 0.08 9.04 14.80
C GLY A 151 -0.78 10.23 15.19
N LYS A 152 -0.24 11.12 16.03
CA LYS A 152 -0.91 12.38 16.39
C LYS A 152 -1.13 13.20 15.11
N GLU A 153 -2.28 13.85 14.98
CA GLU A 153 -2.40 14.90 13.97
C GLU A 153 -1.36 15.95 14.32
N ASN A 154 -0.42 16.21 13.42
CA ASN A 154 0.28 17.49 13.44
C ASN A 154 -0.78 18.55 13.19
N ARG A 155 -1.41 19.04 14.26
CA ARG A 155 -2.06 20.35 14.21
C ARG A 155 -0.95 21.31 13.85
N ILE A 156 -0.90 21.71 12.58
CA ILE A 156 -0.20 22.94 12.22
C ILE A 156 -1.02 24.02 12.91
N GLU A 157 -0.63 24.35 14.14
CA GLU A 157 -1.10 25.55 14.83
C GLU A 157 -0.56 26.72 14.01
N ASN A 158 -1.40 27.25 13.14
CA ASN A 158 -1.18 28.56 12.53
C ASN A 158 -1.28 29.60 13.66
N ASN A 159 -0.14 29.94 14.25
CA ASN A 159 0.05 31.17 15.02
C ASN A 159 0.26 32.35 14.07
#